data_AF-A0A944ZDU5-F1
#
_entry.id   AF-A0A944ZDU5-F1
#
_cell.length_a   1.000
_cell.length_b   1.000
_cell.length_c   1.000
_cell.angle_alpha   90.00
_cell.angle_beta   90.00
_cell.angle_gamma   90.00
#
_symmetry.space_group_name_H-M   'P 1'
#
loop_
_entity.id
_entity.type
_entity.pdbx_description
1 polymer ?
#
loop_
_entity_poly.entity_id
_entity_poly.type
_entity_poly.pdbx_seq_one_letter_code
_entity_poly.pdbx_strand_id
1 'polypeptide(L)'
;MNNLVKWQKENLMGDSNKNTGIVFHSVRRNLLYPINSSRNKSFLEELRDKLEIDTIFFPLRDPKAVFLSELNRQLARGVGDWVFPNGLNDWRKNWTMSDWNSSEDQELINHALSSFLPTTIDETNLKNVSKDFIIQTGKIFSLFDLFVSVFDRVKIFDYKDLITNPESVFEKMGKHAGFQLSNSSLLKTRLNGLANRFMLYNSFSLFVDKHTQKGWNKSGIGLGNGGKFKLKMGSVQRAIIEKQNPFNRSCRFKFEIPDVIPVCEDWGKFQQVSIIPKPLFNTVKKIIGSEIAMGVHVDDLSNFSQAEMDKMIQFIYRTVVPRFESNFQIMYNYYLETVYYKVIPSTSLYNKFWKDCKHEYDKIKVVMSDPAHIL
;
A
#
# COMPACT_ATOMS: atom_id res chain seq x y z
N MET A 1 -16.01 -9.01 -16.16
CA MET A 1 -15.38 -9.61 -17.35
C MET A 1 -15.61 -8.78 -18.62
N ASN A 2 -16.85 -8.51 -19.04
CA ASN A 2 -17.12 -7.83 -20.32
C ASN A 2 -16.46 -6.44 -20.47
N ASN A 3 -16.39 -5.63 -19.41
CA ASN A 3 -15.69 -4.35 -19.44
C ASN A 3 -14.17 -4.49 -19.63
N LEU A 4 -13.57 -5.56 -19.07
CA LEU A 4 -12.13 -5.85 -19.23
C LEU A 4 -11.83 -6.30 -20.66
N VAL A 5 -12.66 -7.19 -21.21
CA VAL A 5 -12.57 -7.65 -22.60
C VAL A 5 -12.70 -6.47 -23.56
N LYS A 6 -13.69 -5.59 -23.31
CA LYS A 6 -13.90 -4.36 -24.09
C LYS A 6 -12.66 -3.45 -24.00
N TRP A 7 -12.15 -3.20 -22.79
CA TRP A 7 -10.95 -2.39 -22.60
C TRP A 7 -9.73 -2.97 -23.32
N GLN A 8 -9.49 -4.29 -23.23
CA GLN A 8 -8.41 -4.98 -23.95
C GLN A 8 -8.55 -4.79 -25.46
N LYS A 9 -9.75 -4.98 -26.02
CA LYS A 9 -10.02 -4.75 -27.45
C LYS A 9 -9.79 -3.29 -27.86
N GLU A 10 -10.11 -2.34 -27.00
CA GLU A 10 -9.98 -0.90 -27.32
C GLU A 10 -8.55 -0.38 -27.14
N ASN A 11 -7.77 -0.95 -26.23
CA ASN A 11 -6.46 -0.40 -25.81
C ASN A 11 -5.26 -1.25 -26.27
N LEU A 12 -5.47 -2.53 -26.58
CA LEU A 12 -4.40 -3.44 -27.03
C LEU A 12 -4.47 -3.74 -28.54
N MET A 13 -5.58 -3.43 -29.22
CA MET A 13 -5.70 -3.55 -30.68
C MET A 13 -5.01 -2.41 -31.41
N GLY A 14 -3.69 -2.50 -31.47
CA GLY A 14 -2.87 -1.93 -32.54
C GLY A 14 -2.16 -2.99 -33.38
N ASP A 15 -2.22 -4.29 -33.02
CA ASP A 15 -1.61 -5.36 -33.80
C ASP A 15 -2.16 -6.73 -33.38
N SER A 16 -2.72 -7.48 -34.32
CA SER A 16 -3.45 -8.75 -34.10
C SER A 16 -2.56 -9.95 -33.79
N ASN A 17 -1.25 -9.75 -33.57
CA ASN A 17 -0.26 -10.80 -33.30
C ASN A 17 0.28 -10.79 -31.86
N LYS A 18 -0.34 -10.02 -30.94
CA LYS A 18 0.16 -9.89 -29.56
C LYS A 18 -0.42 -10.97 -28.65
N ASN A 19 0.44 -11.89 -28.21
CA ASN A 19 0.14 -12.84 -27.14
C ASN A 19 -0.14 -12.09 -25.83
N THR A 20 -1.24 -12.45 -25.17
CA THR A 20 -1.57 -11.92 -23.84
C THR A 20 -1.09 -12.90 -22.77
N GLY A 21 -0.12 -12.48 -21.96
CA GLY A 21 0.35 -13.22 -20.80
C GLY A 21 -0.11 -12.57 -19.50
N ILE A 22 -0.58 -13.35 -18.53
CA ILE A 22 -0.88 -12.85 -17.18
C ILE A 22 0.23 -13.26 -16.23
N VAL A 23 0.83 -12.26 -15.57
CA VAL A 23 1.71 -12.47 -14.43
C VAL A 23 0.87 -12.42 -13.16
N PHE A 24 0.75 -13.54 -12.45
CA PHE A 24 -0.01 -13.59 -11.22
C PHE A 24 0.80 -13.02 -10.05
N HIS A 25 0.65 -11.71 -9.81
CA HIS A 25 1.13 -11.09 -8.58
C HIS A 25 0.20 -11.47 -7.42
N SER A 26 0.76 -12.24 -6.48
CA SER A 26 0.23 -12.57 -5.16
C SER A 26 -0.80 -13.71 -5.08
N VAL A 27 -0.33 -14.75 -4.39
CA VAL A 27 -1.09 -15.83 -3.75
C VAL A 27 -1.92 -15.26 -2.58
N ARG A 28 -2.76 -14.26 -2.86
CA ARG A 28 -3.81 -13.84 -1.92
C ARG A 28 -5.12 -14.48 -2.33
N ARG A 29 -5.95 -14.65 -1.31
CA ARG A 29 -7.23 -15.35 -1.24
C ARG A 29 -8.32 -14.71 -2.11
N ASN A 30 -8.05 -14.53 -3.40
CA ASN A 30 -9.00 -13.95 -4.35
C ASN A 30 -9.68 -15.03 -5.20
N LEU A 31 -9.51 -16.31 -4.87
CA LEU A 31 -10.45 -17.32 -5.32
C LEU A 31 -11.71 -17.21 -4.44
N LEU A 32 -12.83 -16.88 -5.06
CA LEU A 32 -14.13 -16.65 -4.42
C LEU A 32 -14.65 -17.90 -3.67
N TYR A 33 -14.11 -19.08 -4.00
CA TYR A 33 -14.51 -20.39 -3.50
C TYR A 33 -13.29 -21.23 -3.07
N PRO A 34 -13.46 -22.36 -2.36
CA PRO A 34 -12.38 -23.30 -2.07
C PRO A 34 -11.59 -23.64 -3.34
N ILE A 35 -10.26 -23.75 -3.24
CA ILE A 35 -9.33 -23.84 -4.39
C ILE A 35 -9.84 -24.82 -5.45
N ASN A 36 -10.18 -26.05 -5.05
CA ASN A 36 -10.61 -27.12 -5.96
C ASN A 36 -12.12 -27.12 -6.30
N SER A 37 -12.83 -26.03 -6.04
CA SER A 37 -14.23 -25.94 -6.42
C SER A 37 -14.40 -25.89 -7.93
N SER A 38 -15.43 -26.56 -8.46
CA SER A 38 -15.82 -26.48 -9.87
C SER A 38 -16.04 -25.04 -10.33
N ARG A 39 -16.48 -24.17 -9.42
CA ARG A 39 -16.71 -22.75 -9.69
C ARG A 39 -15.44 -21.95 -9.92
N ASN A 40 -14.36 -22.21 -9.18
CA ASN A 40 -13.06 -21.59 -9.50
C ASN A 40 -12.54 -22.09 -10.84
N LYS A 41 -12.64 -23.40 -11.11
CA LYS A 41 -12.22 -23.97 -12.39
C LYS A 41 -12.98 -23.34 -13.56
N SER A 42 -14.30 -23.29 -13.48
CA SER A 42 -15.16 -22.66 -14.50
C SER A 42 -14.82 -21.18 -14.70
N PHE A 43 -14.53 -20.45 -13.61
CA PHE A 43 -14.13 -19.05 -13.70
C PHE A 43 -12.78 -18.87 -14.40
N LEU A 44 -11.78 -19.73 -14.10
CA LEU A 44 -10.47 -19.68 -14.73
C LEU A 44 -10.54 -20.09 -16.20
N GLU A 45 -11.38 -21.07 -16.56
CA GLU A 45 -11.66 -21.46 -17.94
C GLU A 45 -12.30 -20.30 -18.72
N GLU A 46 -13.33 -19.65 -18.15
CA GLU A 46 -13.95 -18.47 -18.76
C GLU A 46 -12.94 -17.32 -18.94
N LEU A 47 -12.04 -17.13 -17.97
CA LEU A 47 -10.97 -16.13 -18.03
C LEU A 47 -9.96 -16.46 -19.12
N ARG A 48 -9.52 -17.72 -19.22
CA ARG A 48 -8.63 -18.23 -20.29
C ARG A 48 -9.24 -17.94 -21.66
N ASP A 49 -10.49 -18.35 -21.85
CA ASP A 49 -11.15 -18.32 -23.16
C ASP A 49 -11.49 -16.89 -23.58
N LYS A 50 -11.97 -16.04 -22.66
CA LYS A 50 -12.38 -14.66 -22.98
C LYS A 50 -11.24 -13.67 -23.14
N LEU A 51 -10.12 -13.91 -22.46
CA LEU A 51 -8.93 -13.04 -22.54
C LEU A 51 -7.84 -13.62 -23.45
N GLU A 52 -8.09 -14.78 -24.06
CA GLU A 52 -7.17 -15.49 -24.97
C GLU A 52 -5.78 -15.67 -24.33
N ILE A 53 -5.77 -16.14 -23.09
CA ILE A 53 -4.53 -16.29 -22.31
C ILE A 53 -3.83 -17.58 -22.74
N ASP A 54 -2.71 -17.43 -23.44
CA ASP A 54 -1.88 -18.56 -23.89
C ASP A 54 -0.94 -19.06 -22.78
N THR A 55 -0.32 -18.14 -22.03
CA THR A 55 0.73 -18.49 -21.06
C THR A 55 0.49 -17.85 -19.69
N ILE A 56 0.65 -18.66 -18.65
CA ILE A 56 0.66 -18.25 -17.25
C ILE A 56 2.08 -18.27 -16.72
N PHE A 57 2.51 -17.16 -16.11
CA PHE A 57 3.74 -17.12 -15.32
C PHE A 57 3.41 -17.15 -13.84
N PHE A 58 3.75 -18.27 -13.18
CA PHE A 58 3.37 -18.59 -11.82
C PHE A 58 4.58 -18.44 -10.85
N PRO A 59 4.56 -17.45 -9.94
CA PRO A 59 5.62 -17.33 -8.94
C PRO A 59 5.51 -18.42 -7.88
N LEU A 60 6.53 -19.26 -7.76
CA LEU A 60 6.66 -20.19 -6.64
C LEU A 60 7.36 -19.49 -5.47
N ARG A 61 6.84 -19.72 -4.26
CA ARG A 61 7.45 -19.25 -3.01
C ARG A 61 7.62 -20.43 -2.07
N ASP A 62 8.76 -20.49 -1.38
CA ASP A 62 8.94 -21.42 -0.27
C ASP A 62 7.83 -21.16 0.79
N PRO A 63 7.02 -22.17 1.17
CA PRO A 63 6.03 -22.06 2.24
C PRO A 63 6.59 -21.48 3.55
N LYS A 64 7.85 -21.75 3.89
CA LYS A 64 8.51 -21.14 5.06
C LYS A 64 8.72 -19.64 4.87
N ALA A 65 9.20 -19.21 3.70
CA ALA A 65 9.37 -17.80 3.38
C ALA A 65 8.01 -17.08 3.32
N VAL A 66 6.97 -17.77 2.85
CA VAL A 66 5.60 -17.28 2.87
C VAL A 66 5.09 -17.10 4.29
N PHE A 67 5.27 -18.10 5.16
CA PHE A 67 4.91 -17.98 6.57
C PHE A 67 5.60 -16.79 7.23
N LEU A 68 6.93 -16.68 7.08
CA LEU A 68 7.69 -15.58 7.68
C LEU A 68 7.24 -14.21 7.15
N SER A 69 7.06 -14.10 5.83
CA SER A 69 6.57 -12.90 5.18
C SER A 69 5.18 -12.50 5.68
N GLU A 70 4.29 -13.46 5.86
CA GLU A 70 2.93 -13.23 6.35
C GLU A 70 2.89 -12.94 7.85
N LEU A 71 3.70 -13.62 8.66
CA LEU A 71 3.88 -13.34 10.08
C LEU A 71 4.36 -11.90 10.29
N ASN A 72 5.48 -11.52 9.67
CA ASN A 72 6.02 -10.16 9.76
C ASN A 72 5.05 -9.11 9.24
N ARG A 73 4.25 -9.43 8.20
CA ARG A 73 3.18 -8.56 7.71
C ARG A 73 2.11 -8.35 8.76
N GLN A 74 1.65 -9.39 9.44
CA GLN A 74 0.58 -9.28 10.43
C GLN A 74 1.06 -8.60 11.71
N LEU A 75 2.28 -8.92 12.17
CA LEU A 75 2.93 -8.23 13.27
C LEU A 75 3.11 -6.73 12.96
N ALA A 76 3.53 -6.41 11.73
CA ALA A 76 3.60 -5.03 11.28
C ALA A 76 2.24 -4.33 11.22
N ARG A 77 1.08 -5.02 11.15
CA ARG A 77 -0.23 -4.33 11.09
C ARG A 77 -0.52 -3.57 12.39
N GLY A 78 -0.06 -4.08 13.53
CA GLY A 78 -0.17 -3.36 14.80
C GLY A 78 0.77 -2.14 14.90
N VAL A 79 1.85 -2.12 14.10
CA VAL A 79 2.92 -1.10 14.17
C VAL A 79 2.89 -0.14 12.96
N GLY A 80 2.27 -0.54 11.85
CA GLY A 80 2.36 0.11 10.55
C GLY A 80 1.16 0.98 10.18
N ASP A 81 0.33 1.37 11.16
CA ASP A 81 -0.50 2.56 11.02
C ASP A 81 0.39 3.76 11.39
N TRP A 82 0.93 4.47 10.39
CA TRP A 82 1.86 5.58 10.64
C TRP A 82 1.17 6.82 11.20
N VAL A 83 -0.15 6.77 11.36
CA VAL A 83 -0.95 7.76 12.09
C VAL A 83 -1.05 7.38 13.58
N PHE A 84 -0.48 6.25 13.99
CA PHE A 84 -0.42 5.73 15.35
C PHE A 84 1.03 5.71 15.88
N PRO A 85 1.27 5.97 17.18
CA PRO A 85 0.28 6.36 18.20
C PRO A 85 -0.04 7.86 18.12
N ASN A 86 -1.32 8.19 18.25
CA ASN A 86 -1.73 9.58 18.48
C ASN A 86 -1.13 10.07 19.79
N GLY A 87 -0.43 11.22 19.76
CA GLY A 87 0.28 11.79 20.91
C GLY A 87 1.78 11.52 20.95
N LEU A 88 2.33 10.56 20.20
CA LEU A 88 3.78 10.39 20.11
C LEU A 88 4.39 11.62 19.41
N ASN A 89 5.35 12.29 20.06
CA ASN A 89 5.90 13.59 19.64
C ASN A 89 4.78 14.60 19.24
N ASP A 90 3.69 14.63 20.01
CA ASP A 90 2.49 15.44 19.75
C ASP A 90 1.81 15.20 18.40
N TRP A 91 2.02 14.04 17.77
CA TRP A 91 1.34 13.71 16.52
C TRP A 91 -0.17 13.66 16.69
N ARG A 92 -0.88 14.27 15.73
CA ARG A 92 -2.34 14.30 15.66
C ARG A 92 -2.80 13.86 14.27
N LYS A 93 -3.88 13.09 14.21
CA LYS A 93 -4.58 12.86 12.93
C LYS A 93 -5.31 14.11 12.43
N ASN A 94 -5.73 14.97 13.36
CA ASN A 94 -6.49 16.18 13.13
C ASN A 94 -5.73 17.37 13.73
N TRP A 95 -5.14 18.18 12.88
CA TRP A 95 -4.39 19.38 13.23
C TRP A 95 -5.29 20.61 13.12
N THR A 96 -5.06 21.62 13.95
CA THR A 96 -5.69 22.94 13.80
C THR A 96 -4.61 23.95 13.44
N MET A 97 -4.88 24.87 12.52
CA MET A 97 -3.90 25.89 12.12
C MET A 97 -3.40 26.75 13.29
N SER A 98 -4.24 26.99 14.31
CA SER A 98 -3.81 27.64 15.56
C SER A 98 -2.70 26.90 16.31
N ASP A 99 -2.54 25.58 16.08
CA ASP A 99 -1.44 24.79 16.65
C ASP A 99 -0.06 25.33 16.18
N TRP A 100 -0.01 26.07 15.07
CA TRP A 100 1.20 26.73 14.55
C TRP A 100 1.87 27.56 15.63
N ASN A 101 1.10 28.44 16.28
CA ASN A 101 1.62 29.41 17.24
C ASN A 101 2.18 28.75 18.51
N SER A 102 1.73 27.54 18.82
CA SER A 102 2.24 26.76 19.96
C SER A 102 3.42 25.86 19.61
N SER A 103 3.71 25.63 18.33
CA SER A 103 4.68 24.62 17.88
C SER A 103 5.94 25.19 17.22
N GLU A 104 6.05 26.52 17.07
CA GLU A 104 7.17 27.18 16.40
C GLU A 104 8.50 27.09 17.19
N ASP A 105 8.44 26.87 18.51
CA ASP A 105 9.60 26.81 19.42
C ASP A 105 9.69 25.53 20.28
N GLN A 106 8.82 24.54 20.04
CA GLN A 106 8.81 23.32 20.86
C GLN A 106 9.78 22.28 20.29
N GLU A 107 10.85 22.00 21.04
CA GLU A 107 11.61 20.75 20.86
C GLU A 107 10.63 19.58 20.93
N LEU A 108 10.78 18.61 20.02
CA LEU A 108 9.94 17.42 20.02
C LEU A 108 10.13 16.68 21.34
N ILE A 109 9.03 16.55 22.10
CA ILE A 109 9.05 15.87 23.39
C ILE A 109 9.38 14.40 23.15
N ASN A 110 10.57 13.96 23.57
CA ASN A 110 11.03 12.59 23.41
C ASN A 110 10.29 11.66 24.39
N HIS A 111 9.04 11.33 24.08
CA HIS A 111 8.25 10.41 24.88
C HIS A 111 8.83 9.00 24.84
N ALA A 112 8.84 8.31 25.98
CA ALA A 112 9.17 6.90 26.04
C ALA A 112 8.12 6.08 25.27
N LEU A 113 8.54 5.42 24.19
CA LEU A 113 7.68 4.64 23.29
C LEU A 113 6.88 3.54 24.02
N SER A 114 7.43 3.00 25.11
CA SER A 114 6.78 2.02 25.98
C SER A 114 5.45 2.48 26.58
N SER A 115 5.18 3.79 26.59
CA SER A 115 3.90 4.35 27.04
C SER A 115 2.78 4.19 26.00
N PHE A 116 3.14 3.92 24.74
CA PHE A 116 2.21 3.82 23.62
C PHE A 116 2.13 2.42 23.03
N LEU A 117 3.22 1.67 23.10
CA LEU A 117 3.34 0.34 22.53
C LEU A 117 3.83 -0.65 23.59
N PRO A 118 3.37 -1.91 23.52
CA PRO A 118 3.91 -2.96 24.36
C PRO A 118 5.41 -3.14 24.08
N THR A 119 6.14 -3.62 25.08
CA THR A 119 7.58 -3.86 24.94
C THR A 119 7.92 -4.99 23.97
N THR A 120 6.98 -5.89 23.65
CA THR A 120 7.10 -6.90 22.59
C THR A 120 5.73 -7.26 22.00
N ILE A 121 5.69 -7.49 20.68
CA ILE A 121 4.56 -8.15 19.99
C ILE A 121 5.15 -9.36 19.28
N ASP A 122 4.70 -10.56 19.66
CA ASP A 122 5.25 -11.82 19.19
C ASP A 122 4.16 -12.71 18.61
N GLU A 123 4.56 -13.84 18.05
CA GLU A 123 3.62 -14.78 17.43
C GLU A 123 2.59 -15.33 18.42
N THR A 124 2.93 -15.43 19.71
CA THR A 124 2.05 -15.97 20.76
C THR A 124 0.92 -15.01 21.06
N ASN A 125 1.22 -13.72 21.20
CA ASN A 125 0.22 -12.68 21.44
C ASN A 125 -0.54 -12.25 20.18
N LEU A 126 -0.01 -12.55 18.98
CA LEU A 126 -0.65 -12.20 17.71
C LEU A 126 -2.07 -12.76 17.57
N LYS A 127 -2.37 -13.95 18.10
CA LYS A 127 -3.75 -14.50 18.09
C LYS A 127 -4.71 -13.71 18.97
N ASN A 128 -4.22 -13.15 20.07
CA ASN A 128 -5.03 -12.36 20.99
C ASN A 128 -5.30 -10.95 20.42
N VAL A 129 -4.35 -10.41 19.66
CA VAL A 129 -4.43 -9.07 19.06
C VAL A 129 -5.09 -9.08 17.68
N SER A 130 -4.94 -10.16 16.91
CA SER A 130 -5.46 -10.30 15.55
C SER A 130 -6.53 -11.38 15.50
N LYS A 131 -7.80 -10.97 15.61
CA LYS A 131 -8.99 -11.84 15.53
C LYS A 131 -9.03 -12.70 14.23
N ASP A 132 -8.28 -12.32 13.21
CA ASP A 132 -8.25 -12.92 11.87
C ASP A 132 -6.83 -13.28 11.37
N PHE A 133 -5.89 -13.66 12.26
CA PHE A 133 -4.58 -14.17 11.82
C PHE A 133 -4.73 -15.50 11.07
N ILE A 134 -4.91 -15.40 9.75
CA ILE A 134 -5.09 -16.53 8.85
C ILE A 134 -3.90 -16.56 7.88
N ILE A 135 -2.89 -17.38 8.18
CA ILE A 135 -1.88 -17.81 7.20
C ILE A 135 -2.44 -19.03 6.45
N GLN A 136 -3.30 -18.78 5.46
CA GLN A 136 -3.80 -19.82 4.52
C GLN A 136 -2.90 -20.01 3.30
N THR A 137 -1.79 -19.28 3.25
CA THR A 137 -0.88 -19.18 2.11
C THR A 137 0.03 -20.41 1.92
N GLY A 138 -0.17 -21.49 2.69
CA GLY A 138 0.54 -22.75 2.49
C GLY A 138 0.14 -23.53 1.24
N LYS A 139 -0.97 -23.18 0.57
CA LYS A 139 -1.56 -23.91 -0.57
C LYS A 139 -1.02 -23.52 -1.95
N ILE A 140 0.27 -23.19 -2.02
CA ILE A 140 0.91 -22.68 -3.26
C ILE A 140 0.95 -23.75 -4.34
N PHE A 141 1.30 -24.99 -3.99
CA PHE A 141 1.28 -26.08 -4.97
C PHE A 141 -0.14 -26.41 -5.40
N SER A 142 -1.08 -26.50 -4.46
CA SER A 142 -2.50 -26.72 -4.79
C SER A 142 -3.04 -25.65 -5.76
N LEU A 143 -2.59 -24.40 -5.62
CA LEU A 143 -2.94 -23.34 -6.56
C LEU A 143 -2.25 -23.55 -7.92
N PHE A 144 -0.95 -23.88 -7.93
CA PHE A 144 -0.24 -24.21 -9.17
C PHE A 144 -0.92 -25.37 -9.93
N ASP A 145 -1.30 -26.43 -9.24
CA ASP A 145 -1.99 -27.61 -9.78
C ASP A 145 -3.34 -27.25 -10.41
N LEU A 146 -4.11 -26.37 -9.77
CA LEU A 146 -5.35 -25.82 -10.34
C LEU A 146 -5.07 -25.09 -11.66
N PHE A 147 -4.02 -24.28 -11.73
CA PHE A 147 -3.67 -23.55 -12.96
C PHE A 147 -3.20 -24.50 -14.07
N VAL A 148 -2.35 -25.49 -13.76
CA VAL A 148 -1.94 -26.52 -14.73
C VAL A 148 -3.16 -27.30 -15.25
N SER A 149 -4.19 -27.49 -14.44
CA SER A 149 -5.43 -28.18 -14.87
C SER A 149 -6.33 -27.37 -15.81
N VAL A 150 -6.06 -26.07 -15.99
CA VAL A 150 -6.88 -25.14 -16.78
C VAL A 150 -6.12 -24.55 -17.96
N PHE A 151 -4.83 -24.25 -17.80
CA PHE A 151 -4.02 -23.56 -18.80
C PHE A 151 -2.99 -24.49 -19.42
N ASP A 152 -2.86 -24.44 -20.74
CA ASP A 152 -1.97 -25.34 -21.49
C ASP A 152 -0.49 -25.04 -21.23
N ARG A 153 -0.13 -23.78 -20.96
CA ARG A 153 1.25 -23.35 -20.69
C ARG A 153 1.34 -22.63 -19.36
N VAL A 154 1.84 -23.33 -18.35
CA VAL A 154 2.17 -22.74 -17.04
C VAL A 154 3.68 -22.81 -16.83
N LYS A 155 4.31 -21.64 -16.75
CA LYS A 155 5.74 -21.47 -16.47
C LYS A 155 5.95 -20.96 -15.06
N ILE A 156 6.86 -21.58 -14.32
CA ILE A 156 7.20 -21.24 -12.95
C ILE A 156 8.49 -20.45 -12.88
N PHE A 157 8.60 -19.59 -11.88
CA PHE A 157 9.84 -18.91 -11.54
C PHE A 157 9.93 -18.76 -10.02
N ASP A 158 11.15 -18.68 -9.48
CA ASP A 158 11.33 -18.35 -8.06
C ASP A 158 10.92 -16.90 -7.85
N TYR A 159 9.93 -16.67 -7.00
CA TYR A 159 9.49 -15.34 -6.62
C TYR A 159 10.64 -14.48 -6.06
N LYS A 160 11.66 -15.09 -5.46
CA LYS A 160 12.86 -14.37 -5.00
C LYS A 160 13.56 -13.65 -6.15
N ASP A 161 13.60 -14.26 -7.33
CA ASP A 161 14.24 -13.68 -8.51
C ASP A 161 13.50 -12.44 -9.01
N LEU A 162 12.17 -12.41 -8.85
CA LEU A 162 11.36 -11.22 -9.14
C LEU A 162 11.75 -10.03 -8.25
N ILE A 163 12.27 -10.28 -7.04
CA ILE A 163 12.70 -9.23 -6.11
C ILE A 163 14.15 -8.83 -6.35
N THR A 164 15.03 -9.81 -6.59
CA THR A 164 16.48 -9.57 -6.74
C THR A 164 16.84 -9.05 -8.13
N ASN A 165 16.19 -9.57 -9.18
CA ASN A 165 16.46 -9.20 -10.57
C ASN A 165 15.17 -9.23 -11.42
N PRO A 166 14.21 -8.30 -11.16
CA PRO A 166 12.95 -8.26 -11.89
C PRO A 166 13.15 -8.14 -13.41
N GLU A 167 14.11 -7.32 -13.85
CA GLU A 167 14.41 -7.12 -15.28
C GLU A 167 14.67 -8.43 -16.01
N SER A 168 15.54 -9.29 -15.47
CA SER A 168 15.81 -10.60 -16.07
C SER A 168 14.58 -11.52 -16.07
N VAL A 169 13.79 -11.53 -15.00
CA VAL A 169 12.56 -12.34 -14.93
C VAL A 169 11.58 -11.93 -16.02
N PHE A 170 11.28 -10.64 -16.14
CA PHE A 170 10.34 -10.17 -17.15
C PHE A 170 10.89 -10.28 -18.58
N GLU A 171 12.20 -10.16 -18.79
CA GLU A 171 12.83 -10.42 -20.09
C GLU A 171 12.62 -11.89 -20.51
N LYS A 172 12.82 -12.85 -19.59
CA LYS A 172 12.54 -14.27 -19.85
C LYS A 172 11.07 -14.54 -20.14
N MET A 173 10.15 -13.90 -19.40
CA MET A 173 8.71 -13.98 -19.68
C MET A 173 8.40 -13.47 -21.08
N GLY A 174 8.97 -12.32 -21.45
CA GLY A 174 8.82 -11.73 -22.78
C GLY A 174 9.32 -12.65 -23.88
N LYS A 175 10.51 -13.25 -23.72
CA LYS A 175 11.05 -14.23 -24.67
C LYS A 175 10.14 -15.45 -24.82
N HIS A 176 9.60 -15.98 -23.72
CA HIS A 176 8.73 -17.15 -23.74
C HIS A 176 7.35 -16.87 -24.37
N ALA A 177 6.72 -15.77 -23.98
CA ALA A 177 5.37 -15.42 -24.45
C ALA A 177 5.37 -14.57 -25.71
N GLY A 178 6.51 -14.16 -26.25
CA GLY A 178 6.59 -13.34 -27.47
C GLY A 178 6.16 -11.89 -27.26
N PHE A 179 6.42 -11.31 -26.09
CA PHE A 179 6.21 -9.88 -25.83
C PHE A 179 7.51 -9.17 -25.44
N GLN A 180 7.53 -7.84 -25.58
CA GLN A 180 8.61 -7.00 -25.07
C GLN A 180 8.06 -5.99 -24.07
N LEU A 181 8.83 -5.70 -23.03
CA LEU A 181 8.49 -4.67 -22.07
C LEU A 181 8.70 -3.30 -22.73
N SER A 182 7.61 -2.56 -22.92
CA SER A 182 7.65 -1.20 -23.46
C SER A 182 8.13 -0.16 -22.43
N ASN A 183 7.97 -0.43 -21.14
CA ASN A 183 8.40 0.46 -20.07
C ASN A 183 8.92 -0.34 -18.86
N SER A 184 10.22 -0.28 -18.63
CA SER A 184 10.89 -0.95 -17.50
C SER A 184 10.79 -0.19 -16.18
N SER A 185 10.29 1.06 -16.16
CA SER A 185 10.12 1.83 -14.92
C SER A 185 9.16 1.13 -13.95
N LEU A 186 8.20 0.38 -14.49
CA LEU A 186 7.22 -0.39 -13.73
C LEU A 186 7.83 -1.56 -12.95
N LEU A 187 8.99 -2.06 -13.39
CA LEU A 187 9.73 -3.13 -12.71
C LEU A 187 10.38 -2.63 -11.42
N LYS A 188 10.63 -1.32 -11.35
CA LYS A 188 11.20 -0.63 -10.20
C LYS A 188 10.14 -0.17 -9.22
N THR A 189 8.85 -0.22 -9.59
CA THR A 189 7.73 0.03 -8.68
C THR A 189 7.59 -1.15 -7.73
N ARG A 190 8.53 -1.24 -6.78
CA ARG A 190 8.46 -2.18 -5.68
C ARG A 190 7.27 -1.76 -4.82
N LEU A 191 6.14 -2.40 -5.04
CA LEU A 191 5.01 -2.41 -4.12
C LEU A 191 5.38 -3.29 -2.90
N ASN A 192 6.49 -2.93 -2.24
CA ASN A 192 6.89 -3.49 -0.98
C ASN A 192 5.75 -3.28 0.02
N GLY A 193 5.55 -4.24 0.92
CA GLY A 193 4.56 -4.12 1.98
C GLY A 193 4.68 -2.79 2.75
N LEU A 194 5.90 -2.26 2.89
CA LEU A 194 6.17 -1.00 3.56
C LEU A 194 5.67 0.23 2.78
N ALA A 195 6.05 0.38 1.51
CA ALA A 195 5.58 1.49 0.67
C ALA A 195 4.05 1.48 0.50
N ASN A 196 3.46 0.29 0.34
CA ASN A 196 2.00 0.15 0.28
C ASN A 196 1.33 0.59 1.59
N ARG A 197 1.87 0.20 2.74
CA ARG A 197 1.34 0.63 4.05
C ARG A 197 1.51 2.10 4.29
N PHE A 198 2.69 2.63 3.94
CA PHE A 198 2.94 4.06 3.94
C PHE A 198 1.81 4.75 3.16
N MET A 199 1.56 4.35 1.91
CA MET A 199 0.50 4.90 1.06
C MET A 199 -0.93 4.65 1.54
N LEU A 200 -1.19 3.74 2.48
CA LEU A 200 -2.53 3.48 3.02
C LEU A 200 -2.77 4.24 4.33
N TYR A 201 -1.74 4.39 5.17
CA TYR A 201 -1.88 4.79 6.57
C TYR A 201 -0.99 5.97 6.91
N ASN A 202 -1.18 7.11 6.24
CA ASN A 202 -0.46 8.34 6.60
C ASN A 202 -1.32 9.63 6.46
N SER A 203 -2.61 9.50 6.17
CA SER A 203 -3.50 10.66 5.97
C SER A 203 -3.76 11.42 7.26
N PHE A 204 -3.81 12.74 7.17
CA PHE A 204 -4.17 13.64 8.27
C PHE A 204 -5.05 14.79 7.75
N SER A 205 -5.76 15.46 8.65
CA SER A 205 -6.61 16.60 8.33
C SER A 205 -6.11 17.86 9.01
N LEU A 206 -6.26 19.00 8.33
CA LEU A 206 -5.93 20.31 8.85
C LEU A 206 -7.20 21.18 8.89
N PHE A 207 -7.53 21.67 10.08
CA PHE A 207 -8.67 22.54 10.33
C PHE A 207 -8.23 24.00 10.36
N VAL A 208 -8.88 24.84 9.56
CA VAL A 208 -8.73 26.28 9.61
C VAL A 208 -9.75 26.84 10.60
N ASP A 209 -9.27 27.18 11.79
CA ASP A 209 -10.11 27.79 12.82
C ASP A 209 -10.45 29.26 12.49
N LYS A 210 -11.46 29.79 13.18
CA LYS A 210 -11.95 31.17 12.97
C LYS A 210 -10.89 32.24 13.24
N HIS A 211 -9.96 32.00 14.17
CA HIS A 211 -8.90 32.96 14.46
C HIS A 211 -7.89 33.02 13.30
N THR A 212 -7.45 31.86 12.81
CA THR A 212 -6.60 31.75 11.63
C THR A 212 -7.26 32.39 10.41
N GLN A 213 -8.53 32.08 10.13
CA GLN A 213 -9.25 32.66 9.00
C GLN A 213 -9.32 34.18 9.08
N LYS A 214 -9.60 34.74 10.27
CA LYS A 214 -9.61 36.20 10.47
C LYS A 214 -8.23 36.82 10.23
N GLY A 215 -7.17 36.17 10.71
CA GLY A 215 -5.80 36.63 10.50
C GLY A 215 -5.43 36.66 9.03
N TRP A 216 -5.70 35.57 8.30
CA TRP A 216 -5.48 35.49 6.86
C TRP A 216 -6.26 36.56 6.08
N ASN A 217 -7.54 36.74 6.38
CA ASN A 217 -8.36 37.77 5.74
C ASN A 217 -7.79 39.19 5.96
N LYS A 218 -7.30 39.50 7.17
CA LYS A 218 -6.64 40.78 7.45
C LYS A 218 -5.34 40.96 6.67
N SER A 219 -4.62 39.87 6.41
CA SER A 219 -3.40 39.84 5.62
C SER A 219 -3.64 39.70 4.11
N GLY A 220 -4.88 39.82 3.63
CA GLY A 220 -5.24 39.70 2.22
C GLY A 220 -5.21 38.26 1.67
N ILE A 221 -5.03 37.26 2.53
CA ILE A 221 -5.07 35.83 2.19
C ILE A 221 -6.51 35.38 2.41
N GLY A 222 -7.31 35.36 1.36
CA GLY A 222 -8.72 35.01 1.48
C GLY A 222 -9.23 34.25 0.27
N LEU A 223 -10.51 33.90 0.36
CA LEU A 223 -11.33 33.50 -0.79
C LEU A 223 -11.21 34.61 -1.85
N GLY A 224 -10.38 34.40 -2.89
CA GLY A 224 -10.17 35.38 -3.97
C GLY A 224 -11.47 35.68 -4.76
N ASN A 225 -11.37 36.24 -5.96
CA ASN A 225 -12.53 36.62 -6.80
C ASN A 225 -13.52 35.46 -7.14
N GLY A 226 -13.20 34.19 -6.83
CA GLY A 226 -14.10 33.03 -6.94
C GLY A 226 -14.83 32.64 -5.64
N GLY A 227 -14.66 33.41 -4.57
CA GLY A 227 -15.03 33.14 -3.19
C GLY A 227 -16.51 33.19 -2.81
N LYS A 228 -17.42 32.70 -3.66
CA LYS A 228 -18.76 32.36 -3.13
C LYS A 228 -18.62 31.02 -2.43
N PHE A 229 -18.98 30.97 -1.15
CA PHE A 229 -19.28 29.73 -0.43
C PHE A 229 -20.25 28.92 -1.31
N LYS A 230 -19.75 28.00 -2.14
CA LYS A 230 -20.59 27.03 -2.84
C LYS A 230 -20.97 26.01 -1.78
N LEU A 231 -21.96 26.36 -0.96
CA LEU A 231 -22.77 25.36 -0.28
C LEU A 231 -23.39 24.49 -1.38
N LYS A 232 -22.71 23.42 -1.78
CA LYS A 232 -23.39 22.30 -2.43
C LYS A 232 -24.35 21.77 -1.36
N MET A 233 -25.64 22.10 -1.48
CA MET A 233 -26.73 21.64 -0.61
C MET A 233 -26.80 20.11 -0.41
N GLY A 234 -25.99 19.32 -1.13
CA GLY A 234 -25.77 17.89 -0.84
C GLY A 234 -24.80 17.58 0.30
N SER A 235 -24.07 18.55 0.87
CA SER A 235 -23.08 18.32 1.93
C SER A 235 -23.63 18.32 3.35
N VAL A 236 -24.87 18.77 3.57
CA VAL A 236 -25.50 18.75 4.90
C VAL A 236 -25.62 17.29 5.41
N GLN A 237 -25.91 16.34 4.51
CA GLN A 237 -25.90 14.92 4.87
C GLN A 237 -24.48 14.41 5.22
N ARG A 238 -23.40 14.88 4.57
CA ARG A 238 -22.03 14.56 4.98
C ARG A 238 -21.65 15.21 6.32
N ALA A 239 -22.06 16.45 6.57
CA ALA A 239 -21.81 17.16 7.83
C ALA A 239 -22.47 16.47 9.03
N ILE A 240 -23.65 15.87 8.83
CA ILE A 240 -24.35 15.06 9.84
C ILE A 240 -23.62 13.72 10.09
N ILE A 241 -23.01 13.12 9.07
CA ILE A 241 -22.28 11.85 9.17
C ILE A 241 -20.87 12.04 9.77
N GLU A 242 -20.21 13.18 9.55
CA GLU A 242 -18.81 13.41 9.95
C GLU A 242 -18.60 14.25 11.24
N LYS A 243 -19.67 14.61 11.98
CA LYS A 243 -19.58 15.50 13.17
C LYS A 243 -18.75 16.78 12.90
N GLN A 244 -18.75 17.29 11.68
CA GLN A 244 -18.02 18.52 11.36
C GLN A 244 -18.91 19.73 11.59
N ASN A 245 -18.40 20.66 12.39
CA ASN A 245 -18.99 22.00 12.49
C ASN A 245 -18.93 22.65 11.08
N PRO A 246 -20.08 23.03 10.47
CA PRO A 246 -20.12 23.61 9.13
C PRO A 246 -19.37 24.96 9.01
N PHE A 247 -18.93 25.53 10.13
CA PHE A 247 -18.12 26.74 10.19
C PHE A 247 -16.60 26.49 10.21
N ASN A 248 -16.14 25.24 10.38
CA ASN A 248 -14.72 24.91 10.34
C ASN A 248 -14.37 24.30 8.97
N ARG A 249 -13.55 25.01 8.19
CA ARG A 249 -13.04 24.51 6.92
C ARG A 249 -11.92 23.52 7.21
N SER A 250 -12.06 22.28 6.74
CA SER A 250 -11.02 21.25 6.86
C SER A 250 -10.45 20.89 5.49
N CYS A 251 -9.16 20.58 5.43
CA CYS A 251 -8.50 20.07 4.25
C CYS A 251 -7.78 18.75 4.60
N ARG A 252 -7.99 17.72 3.79
CA ARG A 252 -7.35 16.42 3.98
C ARG A 252 -6.06 16.34 3.18
N PHE A 253 -5.01 15.94 3.87
CA PHE A 253 -3.67 15.78 3.33
C PHE A 253 -3.18 14.35 3.50
N LYS A 254 -2.15 14.02 2.71
CA LYS A 254 -1.45 12.75 2.79
C LYS A 254 -0.04 12.92 2.19
N PHE A 255 0.91 12.12 2.62
CA PHE A 255 2.19 11.91 1.96
C PHE A 255 2.07 10.84 0.87
N GLU A 256 2.51 11.18 -0.34
CA GLU A 256 2.36 10.41 -1.57
C GLU A 256 3.75 10.03 -2.13
N ILE A 257 3.82 8.92 -2.85
CA ILE A 257 5.00 8.53 -3.63
C ILE A 257 4.76 8.95 -5.08
N PRO A 258 5.50 9.93 -5.63
CA PRO A 258 5.17 10.53 -6.93
C PRO A 258 5.19 9.56 -8.11
N ASP A 259 6.14 8.62 -8.09
CA ASP A 259 6.42 7.70 -9.21
C ASP A 259 5.43 6.52 -9.29
N VAL A 260 4.48 6.43 -8.35
CA VAL A 260 3.51 5.33 -8.31
C VAL A 260 2.32 5.68 -9.18
N ILE A 261 2.08 4.88 -10.23
CA ILE A 261 0.89 5.00 -11.07
C ILE A 261 -0.36 4.71 -10.20
N PRO A 262 -1.40 5.57 -10.24
CA PRO A 262 -2.63 5.35 -9.49
C PRO A 262 -3.45 4.22 -10.13
N VAL A 263 -3.31 2.99 -9.63
CA VAL A 263 -3.99 1.79 -10.20
C VAL A 263 -5.12 1.23 -9.30
N CYS A 264 -5.37 1.78 -8.10
CA CYS A 264 -6.36 1.24 -7.13
C CYS A 264 -7.36 2.29 -6.60
N GLU A 265 -8.50 1.84 -6.06
CA GLU A 265 -9.68 2.66 -5.65
C GLU A 265 -9.42 3.83 -4.68
N ASP A 266 -8.29 3.84 -3.97
CA ASP A 266 -7.89 4.94 -3.09
C ASP A 266 -6.81 5.87 -3.69
N TRP A 267 -6.22 5.49 -4.82
CA TRP A 267 -5.11 6.20 -5.47
C TRP A 267 -5.67 7.09 -6.59
N GLY A 268 -5.32 8.38 -6.57
CA GLY A 268 -5.94 9.41 -7.42
C GLY A 268 -7.00 10.28 -6.71
N LYS A 269 -7.37 9.94 -5.46
CA LYS A 269 -8.16 10.83 -4.59
C LYS A 269 -7.35 12.00 -4.04
N PHE A 270 -6.01 11.92 -4.10
CA PHE A 270 -5.10 12.98 -3.67
C PHE A 270 -4.30 13.48 -4.87
N GLN A 271 -4.32 14.79 -5.09
CA GLN A 271 -3.48 15.46 -6.08
C GLN A 271 -2.21 15.95 -5.41
N GLN A 272 -1.06 15.68 -6.03
CA GLN A 272 0.23 16.16 -5.54
C GLN A 272 0.28 17.69 -5.64
N VAL A 273 0.65 18.35 -4.55
CA VAL A 273 0.76 19.82 -4.47
C VAL A 273 2.18 20.30 -4.20
N SER A 274 3.05 19.45 -3.63
CA SER A 274 4.44 19.84 -3.37
C SER A 274 5.33 18.62 -3.16
N ILE A 275 6.54 18.62 -3.73
CA ILE A 275 7.57 17.62 -3.42
C ILE A 275 8.23 18.03 -2.10
N ILE A 276 8.25 17.13 -1.12
CA ILE A 276 8.83 17.43 0.19
C ILE A 276 10.35 17.52 0.04
N PRO A 277 11.03 18.58 0.48
CA PRO A 277 12.49 18.66 0.42
C PRO A 277 13.17 17.52 1.19
N LYS A 278 14.25 16.96 0.62
CA LYS A 278 15.01 15.84 1.24
C LYS A 278 15.47 16.13 2.69
N PRO A 279 15.95 17.33 3.05
CA PRO A 279 16.37 17.61 4.43
C PRO A 279 15.25 17.48 5.46
N LEU A 280 13.98 17.63 5.06
CA LEU A 280 12.84 17.54 5.96
C LEU A 280 12.35 16.09 6.17
N PHE A 281 12.65 15.18 5.23
CA PHE A 281 12.11 13.81 5.19
C PHE A 281 13.20 12.77 4.84
N ASN A 282 14.38 12.92 5.43
CA ASN A 282 15.58 12.19 5.02
C ASN A 282 15.46 10.68 5.26
N THR A 283 15.01 10.29 6.44
CA THR A 283 14.83 8.91 6.92
C THR A 283 13.68 8.24 6.20
N VAL A 284 12.52 8.91 6.10
CA VAL A 284 11.36 8.37 5.36
C VAL A 284 11.76 8.11 3.91
N LYS A 285 12.33 9.09 3.19
CA LYS A 285 12.75 8.91 1.79
C LYS A 285 13.77 7.79 1.63
N LYS A 286 14.76 7.71 2.54
CA LYS A 286 15.78 6.66 2.51
C LYS A 286 15.18 5.26 2.69
N ILE A 287 14.26 5.10 3.65
CA ILE A 287 13.65 3.81 3.98
C ILE A 287 12.63 3.37 2.92
N ILE A 288 11.80 4.30 2.44
CA ILE A 288 10.85 4.03 1.36
C ILE A 288 11.58 3.81 0.03
N GLY A 289 12.72 4.47 -0.18
CA GLY A 289 13.53 4.36 -1.37
C GLY A 289 12.96 5.13 -2.57
N SER A 290 12.19 6.19 -2.32
CA SER A 290 11.59 7.03 -3.36
C SER A 290 11.42 8.47 -2.86
N GLU A 291 11.18 9.38 -3.80
CA GLU A 291 10.73 10.73 -3.48
C GLU A 291 9.36 10.69 -2.80
N ILE A 292 9.08 11.73 -2.01
CA ILE A 292 7.81 11.85 -1.28
C ILE A 292 7.24 13.23 -1.59
N ALA A 293 5.98 13.24 -2.02
CA ALA A 293 5.16 14.43 -2.20
C ALA A 293 4.16 14.57 -1.05
N MET A 294 3.63 15.78 -0.92
CA MET A 294 2.39 16.04 -0.25
C MET A 294 1.25 16.04 -1.27
N GLY A 295 0.20 15.29 -0.95
CA GLY A 295 -1.06 15.24 -1.68
C GLY A 295 -2.19 15.89 -0.89
N VAL A 296 -3.12 16.50 -1.62
CA VAL A 296 -4.37 17.08 -1.09
C VAL A 296 -5.55 16.35 -1.70
N HIS A 297 -6.56 16.04 -0.89
CA HIS A 297 -7.74 15.37 -1.39
C HIS A 297 -8.47 16.22 -2.44
N VAL A 298 -8.83 15.63 -3.58
CA VAL A 298 -9.38 16.34 -4.75
C VAL A 298 -10.68 17.10 -4.44
N ASP A 299 -11.55 16.51 -3.62
CA ASP A 299 -12.79 17.17 -3.14
C ASP A 299 -12.53 18.45 -2.32
N ASP A 300 -11.33 18.60 -1.75
CA ASP A 300 -11.02 19.69 -0.83
C ASP A 300 -10.30 20.85 -1.55
N LEU A 301 -9.56 20.57 -2.64
CA LEU A 301 -8.78 21.56 -3.39
C LEU A 301 -9.61 22.77 -3.82
N SER A 302 -10.82 22.54 -4.34
CA SER A 302 -11.68 23.63 -4.81
C SER A 302 -12.20 24.53 -3.68
N ASN A 303 -12.04 24.11 -2.42
CA ASN A 303 -12.54 24.83 -1.27
C ASN A 303 -11.53 25.85 -0.73
N PHE A 304 -10.29 25.89 -1.23
CA PHE A 304 -9.22 26.78 -0.75
C PHE A 304 -8.55 27.52 -1.91
N SER A 305 -8.17 28.77 -1.68
CA SER A 305 -7.37 29.52 -2.67
C SER A 305 -5.91 29.03 -2.67
N GLN A 306 -5.16 29.31 -3.74
CA GLN A 306 -3.73 28.94 -3.79
C GLN A 306 -2.94 29.54 -2.62
N ALA A 307 -3.23 30.79 -2.23
CA ALA A 307 -2.55 31.44 -1.11
C ALA A 307 -2.88 30.77 0.24
N GLU A 308 -4.13 30.32 0.44
CA GLU A 308 -4.50 29.52 1.61
C GLU A 308 -3.79 28.15 1.59
N MET A 309 -3.68 27.54 0.40
CA MET A 309 -2.94 26.30 0.25
C MET A 309 -1.47 26.44 0.59
N ASP A 310 -0.80 27.48 0.09
CA ASP A 310 0.61 27.73 0.38
C ASP A 310 0.85 27.91 1.89
N LYS A 311 -0.07 28.56 2.61
CA LYS A 311 0.00 28.68 4.07
C LYS A 311 -0.18 27.37 4.80
N MET A 312 -1.12 26.52 4.36
CA MET A 312 -1.28 25.17 4.92
C MET A 312 -0.04 24.29 4.64
N ILE A 313 0.54 24.39 3.44
CA ILE A 313 1.77 23.67 3.07
C ILE A 313 2.95 24.09 3.96
N GLN A 314 3.11 25.40 4.21
CA GLN A 314 4.12 25.90 5.13
C GLN A 314 3.92 25.36 6.56
N PHE A 315 2.67 25.22 7.01
CA PHE A 315 2.35 24.65 8.32
C PHE A 315 2.78 23.19 8.39
N ILE A 316 2.44 22.44 7.34
CA ILE A 316 2.78 21.03 7.25
C ILE A 316 4.29 20.83 7.28
N TYR A 317 5.05 21.64 6.54
CA TYR A 317 6.52 21.56 6.54
C TYR A 317 7.16 21.88 7.89
N ARG A 318 6.62 22.83 8.64
CA ARG A 318 7.19 23.22 9.93
C ARG A 318 6.72 22.35 11.09
N THR A 319 5.46 21.97 11.10
CA THR A 319 4.83 21.33 12.27
C THR A 319 4.66 19.83 12.05
N VAL A 320 4.04 19.43 10.95
CA VAL A 320 3.58 18.05 10.74
C VAL A 320 4.72 17.14 10.27
N VAL A 321 5.53 17.62 9.33
CA VAL A 321 6.61 16.85 8.70
C VAL A 321 7.69 16.42 9.70
N PRO A 322 8.26 17.30 10.55
CA PRO A 322 9.27 16.88 11.52
C PRO A 322 8.74 15.82 12.51
N ARG A 323 7.49 15.98 12.96
CA ARG A 323 6.83 15.02 13.87
C ARG A 323 6.61 13.67 13.19
N PHE A 324 6.14 13.67 11.95
CA PHE A 324 5.96 12.44 11.18
C PHE A 324 7.30 11.74 10.94
N GLU A 325 8.34 12.45 10.52
CA GLU A 325 9.68 11.91 10.29
C GLU A 325 10.25 11.25 11.56
N SER A 326 10.19 11.93 12.70
CA SER A 326 10.64 11.38 13.98
C SER A 326 9.83 10.17 14.42
N ASN A 327 8.49 10.24 14.32
CA ASN A 327 7.62 9.10 14.64
C ASN A 327 7.88 7.92 13.73
N PHE A 328 8.04 8.15 12.43
CA PHE A 328 8.34 7.11 11.47
C PHE A 328 9.64 6.41 11.82
N GLN A 329 10.69 7.15 12.17
CA GLN A 329 11.97 6.58 12.58
C GLN A 329 11.85 5.73 13.85
N ILE A 330 11.17 6.25 14.90
CA ILE A 330 10.95 5.52 16.15
C ILE A 330 10.17 4.22 15.90
N MET A 331 9.08 4.31 15.15
CA MET A 331 8.20 3.18 14.83
C MET A 331 8.91 2.15 13.95
N TYR A 332 9.71 2.60 12.99
CA TYR A 332 10.49 1.73 12.13
C TYR A 332 11.57 0.98 12.92
N ASN A 333 12.30 1.67 13.81
CA ASN A 333 13.31 1.05 14.66
C ASN A 333 12.67 0.04 15.62
N TYR A 334 11.59 0.41 16.30
CA TYR A 334 10.82 -0.51 17.15
C TYR A 334 10.35 -1.74 16.37
N TYR A 335 9.86 -1.56 15.14
CA TYR A 335 9.49 -2.69 14.32
C TYR A 335 10.69 -3.62 14.05
N LEU A 336 11.82 -3.07 13.59
CA LEU A 336 13.01 -3.84 13.26
C LEU A 336 13.64 -4.56 14.47
N GLU A 337 13.64 -3.91 15.62
CA GLU A 337 14.34 -4.37 16.82
C GLU A 337 13.48 -5.27 17.71
N THR A 338 12.17 -5.08 17.69
CA THR A 338 11.27 -5.64 18.71
C THR A 338 10.16 -6.52 18.16
N VAL A 339 9.81 -6.37 16.88
CA VAL A 339 8.63 -7.04 16.29
C VAL A 339 8.98 -7.89 15.07
N TYR A 340 10.04 -7.53 14.34
CA TYR A 340 10.43 -8.19 13.10
C TYR A 340 11.22 -9.47 13.36
N TYR A 341 10.69 -10.60 12.90
CA TYR A 341 11.42 -11.86 12.90
C TYR A 341 12.36 -11.94 11.69
N LYS A 342 13.67 -12.00 11.95
CA LYS A 342 14.68 -12.32 10.93
C LYS A 342 14.66 -13.80 10.55
N VAL A 343 14.32 -14.66 11.50
CA VAL A 343 14.26 -16.12 11.37
C VAL A 343 12.92 -16.58 11.92
N ILE A 344 12.35 -17.64 11.34
CA ILE A 344 11.09 -18.19 11.81
C ILE A 344 11.24 -18.67 13.26
N PRO A 345 10.44 -18.16 14.20
CA PRO A 345 10.48 -18.63 15.59
C PRO A 345 9.91 -20.04 15.72
N SER A 346 10.47 -20.83 16.65
CA SER A 346 10.00 -22.19 16.94
C SER A 346 8.83 -22.16 17.91
N THR A 347 7.62 -21.92 17.39
CA THR A 347 6.39 -21.81 18.21
C THR A 347 5.38 -22.89 17.85
N SER A 348 4.36 -23.06 18.70
CA SER A 348 3.24 -23.97 18.42
C SER A 348 2.46 -23.60 17.16
N LEU A 349 2.41 -22.30 16.81
CA LEU A 349 1.72 -21.80 15.64
C LEU A 349 2.50 -22.10 14.35
N TYR A 350 3.81 -21.85 14.30
CA TYR A 350 4.65 -22.30 13.19
C TYR A 350 4.66 -23.83 13.04
N ASN A 351 4.80 -24.57 14.14
CA ASN A 351 4.80 -26.04 14.11
C ASN A 351 3.50 -26.60 13.53
N LYS A 352 2.35 -26.01 13.89
CA LYS A 352 1.05 -26.36 13.28
C LYS A 352 1.03 -26.03 11.79
N PHE A 353 1.41 -24.82 11.40
CA PHE A 353 1.49 -24.43 9.99
C PHE A 353 2.34 -25.41 9.17
N TRP A 354 3.53 -25.74 9.67
CA TRP A 354 4.46 -26.63 8.98
C TRP A 354 3.90 -28.05 8.86
N LYS A 355 3.29 -28.58 9.93
CA LYS A 355 2.61 -29.89 9.90
C LYS A 355 1.53 -29.92 8.80
N ASP A 356 0.74 -28.85 8.69
CA ASP A 356 -0.36 -28.77 7.73
C ASP A 356 0.14 -28.57 6.28
N CYS A 357 1.31 -27.94 6.08
CA CYS A 357 1.79 -27.52 4.76
C CYS A 357 3.00 -28.30 4.23
N LYS A 358 3.60 -29.22 5.01
CA LYS A 358 4.80 -29.97 4.59
C LYS A 358 4.63 -30.66 3.22
N HIS A 359 3.47 -31.24 2.98
CA HIS A 359 3.16 -31.88 1.70
C HIS A 359 3.23 -30.92 0.49
N GLU A 360 2.84 -29.65 0.65
CA GLU A 360 2.92 -28.64 -0.41
C GLU A 360 4.39 -28.33 -0.72
N TYR A 361 5.24 -28.24 0.31
CA TYR A 361 6.67 -28.02 0.15
C TYR A 361 7.36 -29.16 -0.63
N ASP A 362 7.06 -30.41 -0.26
CA ASP A 362 7.64 -31.57 -0.92
C ASP A 362 7.27 -31.60 -2.41
N LYS A 363 6.03 -31.21 -2.76
CA LYS A 363 5.59 -31.09 -4.16
C LYS A 363 6.23 -29.92 -4.91
N ILE A 364 6.37 -28.74 -4.29
CA ILE A 364 7.05 -27.58 -4.91
C ILE A 364 8.48 -27.95 -5.33
N LYS A 365 9.21 -28.69 -4.50
CA LYS A 365 10.57 -29.13 -4.86
C LYS A 365 10.63 -29.95 -6.14
N VAL A 366 9.66 -30.84 -6.33
CA VAL A 366 9.57 -31.67 -7.54
C VAL A 366 9.35 -30.78 -8.76
N VAL A 367 8.38 -29.86 -8.72
CA VAL A 367 8.10 -28.96 -9.85
C VAL A 367 9.30 -28.05 -10.15
N MET A 368 9.97 -27.52 -9.13
CA MET A 368 11.16 -26.68 -9.32
C MET A 368 12.36 -27.43 -9.92
N SER A 369 12.36 -28.77 -9.89
CA SER A 369 13.37 -29.59 -10.54
C SER A 369 13.03 -30.00 -11.97
N ASP A 370 11.83 -29.67 -12.45
CA ASP A 370 11.35 -30.04 -13.79
C ASP A 370 11.63 -28.91 -14.81
N PRO A 371 12.55 -29.11 -15.77
CA PRO A 371 12.84 -28.11 -16.81
C PRO A 371 11.64 -27.75 -17.68
N ALA A 372 10.63 -28.62 -17.82
CA ALA A 372 9.46 -28.35 -18.65
C ALA A 372 8.65 -27.15 -18.13
N HIS A 373 8.69 -26.93 -16.82
CA HIS A 373 7.93 -25.87 -16.16
C HIS A 373 8.75 -24.61 -15.87
N ILE A 374 10.08 -24.66 -15.88
CA ILE A 374 10.94 -23.51 -15.53
C ILE A 374 10.90 -22.40 -16.61
N LEU A 375 10.91 -21.15 -16.15
CA LEU A 375 10.99 -19.92 -16.95
C LEU A 375 12.38 -19.63 -17.54
#